data_AF-A0A924TJ08-F1
#
_entry.id   AF-A0A924TJ08-F1
#
_cell.length_a   1.000
_cell.length_b   1.000
_cell.length_c   1.000
_cell.angle_alpha   90.00
_cell.angle_beta   90.00
_cell.angle_gamma   90.00
#
_symmetry.space_group_name_H-M   'P 1'
#
loop_
_entity.id
_entity.type
_entity.pdbx_description
1 polymer ?
#
loop_
_entity_poly.entity_id
_entity_poly.type
_entity_poly.pdbx_seq_one_letter_code
_entity_poly.pdbx_strand_id
1 'polypeptide(L)' 'MKPPEVQAKHRWQFWIDRGGTFTDVVGKRPDGSLVTHKLLSENPEQYRDAAVAGIRH' A
#
# COMPACT_ATOMS: atom_id res chain seq x y z
N MET A 1 3.54 -39.02 -4.45
CA MET A 1 4.44 -37.89 -4.12
C MET A 1 3.72 -36.60 -4.49
N LYS A 2 3.32 -35.76 -3.53
CA LYS A 2 2.75 -34.43 -3.85
C LYS A 2 3.90 -33.52 -4.29
N PRO A 3 3.73 -32.66 -5.31
CA PRO A 3 4.76 -31.67 -5.64
C PRO A 3 5.01 -30.77 -4.42
N PRO A 4 6.24 -30.25 -4.23
CA PRO A 4 6.46 -29.25 -3.21
C PRO A 4 5.51 -28.09 -3.48
N GLU A 5 4.71 -27.74 -2.47
CA GLU A 5 3.90 -26.54 -2.51
C GLU A 5 4.88 -25.38 -2.71
N VAL A 6 4.82 -24.72 -3.86
CA VAL A 6 5.60 -23.50 -4.09
C VAL A 6 5.08 -22.53 -3.04
N GLN A 7 5.83 -22.33 -1.95
CA GLN A 7 5.56 -21.28 -0.99
C GLN A 7 5.56 -19.98 -1.78
N ALA A 8 4.37 -19.50 -2.14
CA ALA A 8 4.21 -18.23 -2.79
C ALA A 8 4.77 -17.21 -1.79
N LYS A 9 5.95 -16.67 -2.07
CA LYS A 9 6.50 -15.55 -1.29
C LYS A 9 5.43 -14.46 -1.35
N HIS A 10 4.72 -14.29 -0.24
CA HIS A 10 3.65 -13.32 -0.14
C HIS A 10 4.23 -11.96 -0.55
N ARG A 11 3.64 -11.34 -1.57
CA ARG A 11 4.09 -10.04 -2.06
C ARG A 11 3.41 -8.94 -1.25
N TRP A 12 3.98 -7.74 -1.34
CA TRP A 12 3.26 -6.54 -0.94
C TRP A 12 1.92 -6.45 -1.67
N GLN A 13 0.88 -6.08 -0.93
CA GLN A 13 -0.45 -5.79 -1.46
C GLN A 13 -0.87 -4.43 -0.94
N PHE A 14 -1.57 -3.66 -1.76
CA PHE A 14 -2.00 -2.31 -1.43
C PHE A 14 -3.49 -2.13 -1.73
N TRP A 15 -4.19 -1.44 -0.84
CA TRP A 15 -5.52 -0.91 -1.06
C TRP A 15 -5.44 0.61 -0.91
N ILE A 16 -6.00 1.31 -1.89
CA ILE A 16 -5.95 2.76 -1.97
C ILE A 16 -7.39 3.26 -2.03
N ASP A 17 -7.76 4.11 -1.08
CA ASP A 17 -9.00 4.87 -1.12
C ASP A 17 -8.67 6.33 -1.44
N ARG A 18 -9.07 6.77 -2.64
CA ARG A 18 -8.81 8.14 -3.14
C ARG A 18 -10.09 8.96 -3.09
N GLY A 19 -10.02 10.16 -2.52
CA GLY A 19 -11.10 11.13 -2.61
C GLY A 19 -11.16 12.07 -1.41
N GLY A 20 -12.06 13.05 -1.43
CA GLY A 20 -12.23 14.01 -0.33
C GLY A 20 -10.91 14.71 0.06
N THR A 21 -10.78 15.04 1.34
CA THR A 21 -9.59 15.74 1.87
C THR A 21 -8.35 14.85 1.98
N PHE A 22 -8.52 13.53 2.12
CA PHE A 22 -7.42 12.60 2.40
C PHE A 22 -7.47 11.34 1.54
N THR A 23 -6.29 10.84 1.16
CA THR A 23 -6.10 9.52 0.57
C THR A 23 -5.59 8.56 1.63
N ASP A 24 -6.27 7.43 1.77
CA ASP A 24 -5.88 6.34 2.68
C ASP A 24 -5.17 5.23 1.90
N VAL A 25 -4.01 4.82 2.40
CA VAL A 25 -3.19 3.73 1.85
C VAL A 25 -3.04 2.65 2.89
N VAL A 26 -3.48 1.44 2.58
CA VAL A 26 -3.26 0.25 3.40
C VAL A 26 -2.30 -0.66 2.68
N GLY A 27 -1.16 -0.96 3.30
CA GLY A 27 -0.17 -1.93 2.82
C GLY A 27 -0.22 -3.21 3.64
N LYS A 28 -0.28 -4.37 2.98
CA LYS A 28 -0.02 -5.67 3.62
C LYS A 28 1.38 -6.11 3.24
N ARG A 29 2.23 -6.27 4.25
CA ARG A 29 3.60 -6.77 4.12
C ARG A 29 3.60 -8.24 3.67
N PRO A 30 4.72 -8.73 3.09
CA PRO A 30 4.96 -10.15 2.88
C PRO A 30 4.74 -11.04 4.12
N ASP A 31 5.04 -10.53 5.32
CA ASP A 31 4.81 -11.27 6.57
C ASP A 31 3.33 -11.30 7.02
N GLY A 32 2.45 -10.65 6.27
CA GLY A 32 1.03 -10.58 6.53
C GLY A 32 0.60 -9.42 7.44
N SER A 33 1.54 -8.68 8.04
CA SER A 33 1.23 -7.49 8.84
C SER A 33 0.70 -6.33 8.00
N LEU A 34 -0.13 -5.49 8.62
CA LEU A 34 -0.70 -4.31 7.98
C LEU A 34 0.02 -3.03 8.41
N VAL A 35 0.15 -2.11 7.47
CA VAL A 35 0.56 -0.72 7.67
C VAL A 35 -0.43 0.21 7.01
N THR A 36 -0.57 1.41 7.56
CA THR A 36 -1.49 2.41 7.02
C THR A 36 -0.82 3.77 6.94
N HIS A 37 -1.16 4.53 5.89
CA HIS A 37 -0.78 5.92 5.73
C HIS A 37 -1.99 6.74 5.28
N LYS A 38 -2.17 7.91 5.88
CA LYS A 38 -3.18 8.89 5.50
C LYS A 38 -2.47 10.16 5.05
N LEU A 39 -2.74 10.58 3.83
CA LEU A 39 -2.13 11.77 3.21
C LEU A 39 -3.22 12.74 2.79
N LEU A 40 -2.92 14.04 2.71
CA LEU A 40 -3.79 14.97 2.00
C LEU A 40 -3.97 14.48 0.56
N SER A 41 -5.19 14.53 0.05
CA SER A 41 -5.46 14.11 -1.33
C SER A 41 -4.70 14.96 -2.35
N GLU A 42 -4.51 16.25 -2.03
CA GLU A 42 -3.73 17.19 -2.82
C GLU A 42 -2.70 17.90 -1.93
N ASN A 43 -1.43 17.77 -2.27
CA ASN A 43 -0.34 18.53 -1.67
C ASN A 43 0.83 18.61 -2.68
N PRO A 44 0.69 19.42 -3.75
CA PRO A 44 1.62 19.44 -4.88
C PRO A 44 3.04 19.87 -4.49
N GLU A 45 3.21 20.55 -3.35
CA GLU A 45 4.52 20.93 -2.82
C GLU A 45 5.31 19.74 -2.27
N GLN A 46 4.63 18.66 -1.85
CA GLN A 46 5.27 17.47 -1.27
C GLN A 46 5.23 16.24 -2.18
N TYR A 47 4.14 16.05 -2.93
CA TYR A 47 3.98 14.91 -3.82
C TYR A 47 3.00 15.18 -4.95
N ARG A 48 3.27 14.54 -6.10
CA ARG A 48 2.39 14.59 -7.27
C ARG A 48 1.16 13.67 -7.15
N ASP A 49 1.27 12.60 -6.37
CA ASP A 49 0.20 11.59 -6.20
C ASP A 49 0.27 11.03 -4.78
N ALA A 50 -0.80 11.23 -4.01
CA ALA A 50 -0.88 10.82 -2.61
C ALA A 50 -0.78 9.29 -2.43
N ALA A 51 -1.28 8.50 -3.39
CA ALA A 51 -1.19 7.04 -3.31
C ALA A 51 0.25 6.55 -3.51
N VAL A 52 0.95 7.11 -4.50
CA VAL A 52 2.35 6.77 -4.75
C VAL A 52 3.23 7.23 -3.57
N ALA A 53 2.94 8.40 -3.00
CA ALA A 53 3.64 8.88 -1.82
C ALA A 53 3.42 7.94 -0.61
N GLY A 54 2.19 7.52 -0.35
CA GLY A 54 1.88 6.58 0.74
C GLY A 54 2.47 5.18 0.55
N ILE A 55 2.67 4.73 -0.69
CA ILE A 55 3.35 3.45 -0.99
C ILE A 55 4.87 3.52 -0.75
N ARG A 56 5.48 4.72 -0.84
CA ARG A 56 6.94 4.92 -0.74
C ARG A 56 7.44 5.25 0.67
N HIS A 57 6.54 5.55 1.60
CA HIS A 57 6.86 5.85 3.00
C HIS A 57 7.31 4.58 3.74
#